data_AF-A0A521BD45-F1
#
_entry.id   AF-A0A521BD45-F1
#
_cell.length_a   1.000
_cell.length_b   1.000
_cell.length_c   1.000
_cell.angle_alpha   90.00
_cell.angle_beta   90.00
_cell.angle_gamma   90.00
#
_symmetry.space_group_name_H-M   'P 1'
#
loop_
_entity.id
_entity.type
_entity.pdbx_description
1 polymer ?
#
loop_
_entity_poly.entity_id
_entity_poly.type
_entity_poly.pdbx_seq_one_letter_code
_entity_poly.pdbx_strand_id
1 'polypeptide(L)'
;MSEPTEDEIKAFMEDVEFLVKTLKETFESTDAQFFIDERNEILYVKLEGLNDYSEDEIEEIAEPVLDELDLDFEQIVLLPL
;
A
#
# COMPACT_ATOMS: atom_id res chain seq x y z
N MET A 1 -26.48 -1.38 3.15
CA MET A 1 -25.28 -1.67 2.36
C MET A 1 -25.13 -0.48 1.44
N SER A 2 -24.40 0.54 1.87
CA SER A 2 -24.10 1.67 1.00
C SER A 2 -22.94 1.24 0.12
N GLU A 3 -23.16 1.20 -1.18
CA GLU A 3 -22.08 1.10 -2.15
C GLU A 3 -21.15 2.31 -1.91
N PRO A 4 -19.83 2.12 -1.73
CA PRO A 4 -18.92 3.25 -1.57
C PRO A 4 -19.08 4.16 -2.79
N THR A 5 -19.21 5.46 -2.57
CA THR A 5 -19.39 6.41 -3.66
C THR A 5 -18.11 6.51 -4.50
N GLU A 6 -18.24 6.81 -5.80
CA GLU A 6 -17.08 6.99 -6.71
C GLU A 6 -16.05 8.01 -6.19
N ASP A 7 -16.49 8.99 -5.39
CA ASP A 7 -15.63 9.97 -4.73
C ASP A 7 -14.81 9.36 -3.57
N GLU A 8 -15.38 8.44 -2.80
CA GLU A 8 -14.68 7.74 -1.71
C GLU A 8 -13.60 6.80 -2.28
N ILE A 9 -13.92 6.09 -3.37
CA ILE A 9 -12.95 5.25 -4.09
C ILE A 9 -11.80 6.09 -4.66
N LYS A 10 -12.08 7.32 -5.08
CA LYS A 10 -11.06 8.24 -5.61
C LYS A 10 -10.14 8.79 -4.54
N ALA A 11 -10.69 9.27 -3.43
CA ALA A 11 -9.90 9.76 -2.30
C ALA A 11 -8.97 8.65 -1.80
N PHE A 12 -9.52 7.45 -1.66
CA PHE A 12 -8.78 6.24 -1.31
C PHE A 12 -7.66 5.88 -2.28
N MET A 13 -7.90 5.97 -3.60
CA MET A 13 -6.83 5.78 -4.58
C MET A 13 -5.72 6.81 -4.41
N GLU A 14 -6.05 8.06 -4.05
CA GLU A 14 -5.08 9.12 -3.81
C GLU A 14 -4.21 8.80 -2.59
N ASP A 15 -4.82 8.31 -1.49
CA ASP A 15 -4.11 7.89 -0.28
C ASP A 15 -3.21 6.68 -0.54
N VAL A 16 -3.68 5.68 -1.28
CA VAL A 16 -2.88 4.52 -1.70
C VAL A 16 -1.71 4.94 -2.60
N GLU A 17 -1.94 5.86 -3.54
CA GLU A 17 -0.87 6.36 -4.40
C GLU A 17 0.19 7.12 -3.57
N PHE A 18 -0.23 7.85 -2.55
CA PHE A 18 0.66 8.51 -1.59
C PHE A 18 1.44 7.51 -0.73
N LEU A 19 0.79 6.46 -0.23
CA LEU A 19 1.44 5.34 0.47
C LEU A 19 2.55 4.76 -0.40
N VAL A 20 2.20 4.33 -1.62
CA VAL A 20 3.11 3.66 -2.55
C VAL A 20 4.28 4.56 -2.89
N LYS A 21 4.04 5.87 -3.06
CA LYS A 21 5.09 6.85 -3.32
C LYS A 21 6.02 7.02 -2.11
N THR A 22 5.47 7.10 -0.91
CA THR A 22 6.25 7.22 0.33
C THR A 22 7.10 5.98 0.57
N LEU A 23 6.52 4.78 0.40
CA LEU A 23 7.24 3.52 0.45
C LEU A 23 8.31 3.47 -0.62
N LYS A 24 8.02 3.90 -1.86
CA LYS A 24 8.99 3.95 -2.95
C LYS A 24 10.18 4.85 -2.63
N GLU A 25 9.96 6.03 -2.03
CA GLU A 25 11.04 6.91 -1.58
C GLU A 25 11.82 6.31 -0.41
N THR A 26 11.15 5.57 0.48
CA THR A 26 11.76 4.97 1.68
C THR A 26 12.62 3.75 1.36
N PHE A 27 12.14 2.88 0.46
CA PHE A 27 12.84 1.67 0.00
C PHE A 27 13.78 1.93 -1.18
N GLU A 28 13.97 3.19 -1.58
CA GLU A 28 14.75 3.61 -2.76
C GLU A 28 14.37 2.83 -4.04
N SER A 29 13.09 2.48 -4.15
CA SER A 29 12.55 1.66 -5.24
C SER A 29 12.42 2.46 -6.54
N THR A 30 12.85 1.87 -7.65
CA THR A 30 12.74 2.52 -8.97
C THR A 30 11.34 2.38 -9.56
N ASP A 31 10.68 1.25 -9.32
CA ASP A 31 9.32 0.95 -9.76
C ASP A 31 8.46 0.46 -8.59
N ALA A 32 7.18 0.84 -8.60
CA ALA A 32 6.21 0.41 -7.61
C ALA A 32 4.84 0.29 -8.28
N GLN A 33 4.11 -0.76 -7.95
CA GLN A 33 2.78 -1.06 -8.47
C GLN A 33 1.88 -1.41 -7.29
N PHE A 34 0.60 -1.09 -7.37
CA PHE A 34 -0.36 -1.51 -6.38
C PHE A 34 -1.55 -2.18 -7.05
N PHE A 35 -2.20 -3.08 -6.31
CA PHE A 35 -3.35 -3.83 -6.76
C PHE A 35 -4.34 -3.94 -5.62
N ILE A 36 -5.57 -3.49 -5.84
CA ILE A 36 -6.64 -3.54 -4.85
C ILE A 36 -7.52 -4.74 -5.17
N ASP A 37 -7.68 -5.63 -4.20
CA ASP A 37 -8.62 -6.73 -4.27
C ASP A 37 -9.90 -6.35 -3.51
N GLU A 38 -10.87 -5.77 -4.23
CA GLU A 38 -12.17 -5.34 -3.67
C GLU A 38 -12.99 -6.50 -3.09
N ARG A 39 -12.69 -7.76 -3.48
CA ARG A 39 -13.42 -8.93 -2.99
C ARG A 39 -13.01 -9.35 -1.59
N ASN A 40 -11.75 -9.12 -1.25
CA ASN A 40 -11.16 -9.50 0.03
C ASN A 40 -10.75 -8.28 0.85
N GLU A 41 -10.94 -7.06 0.33
CA GLU A 41 -10.54 -5.81 0.98
C GLU A 41 -9.04 -5.80 1.29
N ILE A 42 -8.23 -6.33 0.35
CA ILE A 42 -6.77 -6.45 0.48
C ILE A 42 -6.06 -5.52 -0.50
N LEU A 43 -5.09 -4.76 -0.01
CA LEU A 43 -4.15 -4.00 -0.84
C LEU A 43 -2.86 -4.79 -1.04
N TYR A 44 -2.50 -5.05 -2.29
CA TYR A 44 -1.21 -5.60 -2.67
C TYR A 44 -0.32 -4.50 -3.21
N VAL A 45 0.76 -4.17 -2.53
CA VAL A 45 1.76 -3.21 -3.01
C VAL A 45 3.01 -3.97 -3.42
N LYS A 46 3.36 -3.88 -4.70
CA LYS A 46 4.58 -4.43 -5.28
C LYS A 46 5.63 -3.34 -5.42
N LEU A 47 6.78 -3.45 -4.76
CA LEU A 47 7.89 -2.51 -4.97
C LEU A 47 9.15 -3.24 -5.42
N GLU A 48 9.91 -2.62 -6.33
CA GLU A 48 11.23 -3.09 -6.71
C GLU A 48 12.25 -2.77 -5.62
N GLY A 49 13.09 -3.71 -5.20
CA GLY A 49 14.05 -3.50 -4.10
C GLY A 49 13.55 -3.95 -2.74
N LEU A 50 12.28 -4.36 -2.60
CA LEU A 50 11.77 -4.99 -1.37
C LEU A 50 12.58 -6.24 -0.98
N ASN A 51 13.14 -6.96 -1.97
CA ASN A 51 14.01 -8.13 -1.75
C ASN A 51 15.33 -7.82 -1.01
N ASP A 52 15.75 -6.56 -0.95
CA ASP A 52 16.95 -6.16 -0.19
C ASP A 52 16.66 -6.03 1.31
N TYR A 53 15.38 -5.98 1.68
CA TYR A 53 14.90 -5.87 3.06
C TYR A 53 14.28 -7.18 3.52
N SER A 54 14.39 -7.47 4.83
CA SER A 54 13.70 -8.62 5.42
C SER A 54 12.22 -8.31 5.64
N GLU A 55 11.37 -9.34 5.71
CA GLU A 55 9.93 -9.17 6.00
C GLU A 55 9.69 -8.32 7.25
N ASP A 56 10.45 -8.56 8.32
CA ASP A 56 10.40 -7.76 9.55
C ASP A 56 10.79 -6.28 9.33
N GLU A 57 11.83 -6.00 8.54
CA GLU A 57 12.24 -4.61 8.28
C GLU A 57 11.23 -3.88 7.41
N ILE A 58 10.66 -4.58 6.44
CA ILE A 58 9.58 -4.05 5.60
C ILE A 58 8.38 -3.69 6.47
N GLU A 59 8.00 -4.58 7.40
CA GLU A 59 6.92 -4.35 8.34
C GLU A 59 7.21 -3.15 9.25
N GLU A 60 8.40 -3.07 9.88
CA GLU A 60 8.77 -1.94 10.74
C GLU A 60 8.80 -0.59 9.99
N ILE A 61 9.14 -0.59 8.70
CA ILE A 61 9.16 0.61 7.86
C ILE A 61 7.75 0.98 7.38
N ALA A 62 6.96 0.00 6.97
CA ALA A 62 5.66 0.22 6.37
C ALA A 62 4.57 0.49 7.42
N GLU A 63 4.60 -0.20 8.56
CA GLU A 63 3.65 -0.05 9.68
C GLU A 63 3.36 1.42 10.03
N PRO A 64 4.36 2.28 10.32
CA PRO A 64 4.09 3.69 10.63
C PRO A 64 3.50 4.48 9.46
N VAL A 65 3.81 4.13 8.21
CA VAL A 65 3.25 4.80 7.02
C VAL A 65 1.79 4.37 6.79
N LEU A 66 1.49 3.10 7.03
CA LEU A 66 0.15 2.53 6.92
C LEU A 66 -0.78 3.07 8.02
N ASP A 67 -0.27 3.15 9.26
CA ASP A 67 -0.98 3.76 10.39
C ASP A 67 -1.26 5.25 10.17
N GLU A 68 -0.40 5.98 9.45
CA GLU A 68 -0.60 7.39 9.17
C GLU A 68 -1.71 7.63 8.13
N LEU A 69 -1.90 6.68 7.21
CA LEU A 69 -2.82 6.81 6.07
C LEU A 69 -4.22 6.25 6.34
N ASP A 70 -4.48 5.70 7.54
CA ASP A 70 -5.79 5.22 8.02
C ASP A 70 -6.58 4.48 6.93
N LEU A 71 -5.89 3.57 6.23
CA LEU A 71 -6.45 2.90 5.07
C LEU A 71 -7.48 1.86 5.52
N ASP A 72 -8.71 1.98 5.03
CA ASP A 72 -9.82 1.05 5.28
C ASP A 72 -9.65 -0.33 4.59
N PHE A 73 -8.48 -0.96 4.69
CA PHE A 73 -8.25 -2.34 4.22
C PHE A 73 -8.22 -3.32 5.39
N GLU A 74 -8.76 -4.53 5.18
CA GLU A 74 -8.60 -5.61 6.17
C GLU A 74 -7.13 -6.08 6.23
N GLN A 75 -6.42 -6.05 5.11
CA GLN A 75 -5.04 -6.51 5.04
C GLN A 75 -4.25 -5.76 3.96
N ILE A 76 -2.99 -5.46 4.26
CA ILE A 76 -2.05 -4.86 3.31
C ILE A 76 -0.86 -5.80 3.15
N VAL A 77 -0.54 -6.14 1.90
CA VAL A 77 0.46 -7.14 1.53
C VAL A 77 1.52 -6.48 0.66
N LEU A 78 2.74 -6.41 1.18
CA LEU A 78 3.90 -5.91 0.47
C LEU A 78 4.59 -7.06 -0.26
N LEU A 79 4.87 -6.88 -1.54
CA LEU A 79 5.47 -7.89 -2.40
C LEU A 79 6.67 -7.31 -3.17
N PRO A 80 7.73 -8.09 -3.40
CA PRO A 80 8.77 -7.68 -4.33
C PRO A 80 8.26 -7.72 -5.78
N LEU A 81 8.67 -6.73 -6.58
CA LEU A 81 8.42 -6.70 -8.04
C LEU A 81 9.36 -7.65 -8.80
#